data_AF-A0A480N6C3-F1
#
_entry.id   AF-A0A480N6C3-F1
#
_cell.length_a   1.000
_cell.length_b   1.000
_cell.length_c   1.000
_cell.angle_alpha   90.00
_cell.angle_beta   90.00
_cell.angle_gamma   90.00
#
_symmetry.space_group_name_H-M   'P 1'
#
loop_
_entity.id
_entity.type
_entity.pdbx_description
1 polymer ?
#
loop_
_entity_poly.entity_id
_entity_poly.type
_entity_poly.pdbx_seq_one_letter_code
_entity_poly.pdbx_strand_id
1 'polypeptide(L)'
;MYMENHWVDGKCWCLADVTKDQRLPAIKAAIMLLPDENREVLQTLLYFLSDVTAAVKENQMTPTNLAVCLAPSLFHLNTLKRENSSPRVMQRKQSLGKPDQKDLNENLAATQGLAHMIAECKKLFQVPEEMSRCRNSYTEQELKPLTLEALGRLCNDESASYQHFLQDCVDSLFKEVKEKFKGWVSYSTSEQAELSYKKVSEGPPLRLWRATIEVPAMPEEILKRLLKEQHLWDVDLLDSKVIEILDSQTEIYQYVQNSMAPHPARDYVVLR
;
A
#
# COMPACT_ATOMS: atom_id res chain seq x y z
N MET A 1 21.27 15.21 -5.79
CA MET A 1 22.48 14.66 -5.13
C MET A 1 22.65 15.10 -3.66
N TYR A 2 21.58 15.51 -2.95
CA TYR A 2 21.61 15.82 -1.50
C TYR A 2 20.39 15.25 -0.74
N MET A 3 19.64 14.32 -1.34
CA MET A 3 18.47 13.67 -0.71
C MET A 3 18.51 12.14 -0.76
N GLU A 4 19.63 11.53 -1.16
CA GLU A 4 19.76 10.05 -1.24
C GLU A 4 20.13 9.39 0.09
N ASN A 5 20.56 10.16 1.11
CA ASN A 5 21.05 9.59 2.38
C ASN A 5 20.11 9.79 3.58
N HIS A 6 18.87 10.27 3.39
CA HIS A 6 18.01 10.69 4.51
C HIS A 6 16.92 9.70 4.92
N TRP A 7 16.83 8.54 4.26
CA TRP A 7 15.96 7.43 4.64
C TRP A 7 16.73 6.11 4.58
N VAL A 8 17.65 5.92 5.51
CA VAL A 8 18.23 4.61 5.79
C VAL A 8 17.68 4.18 7.15
N ASP A 9 17.06 3.01 7.21
CA ASP A 9 16.59 2.32 8.42
C ASP A 9 15.53 3.04 9.28
N GLY A 10 14.49 3.62 8.66
CA GLY A 10 13.31 4.10 9.38
C GLY A 10 13.54 5.32 10.28
N LYS A 11 14.69 6.00 10.16
CA LYS A 11 15.03 7.16 10.97
C LYS A 11 14.54 8.45 10.29
N CYS A 12 13.58 9.12 10.92
CA CYS A 12 13.10 10.44 10.54
C CYS A 12 14.12 11.53 10.90
N TRP A 13 15.23 11.63 10.16
CA TRP A 13 16.23 12.70 10.36
C TRP A 13 15.79 14.05 9.77
N CYS A 14 14.65 14.10 9.08
CA CYS A 14 14.25 15.25 8.28
C CYS A 14 13.66 16.42 9.08
N LEU A 15 13.59 16.37 10.42
CA LEU A 15 12.86 17.39 11.20
C LEU A 15 13.66 18.13 12.27
N ALA A 16 14.85 17.64 12.62
CA ALA A 16 15.69 18.30 13.62
C ALA A 16 16.29 19.61 13.08
N ASP A 17 16.73 19.63 11.82
CA ASP A 17 17.43 20.77 11.19
C ASP A 17 16.59 21.58 10.20
N VAL A 18 15.30 21.25 10.07
CA VAL A 18 14.39 21.92 9.12
C VAL A 18 13.62 23.04 9.81
N THR A 19 13.70 24.25 9.24
CA THR A 19 12.97 25.44 9.69
C THR A 19 11.46 25.19 9.71
N LYS A 20 10.73 25.80 10.64
CA LYS A 20 9.28 25.52 10.84
C LYS A 20 8.48 25.63 9.55
N ASP A 21 8.83 26.57 8.67
CA ASP A 21 8.14 26.83 7.40
C ASP A 21 8.44 25.76 6.33
N GLN A 22 9.58 25.06 6.41
CA GLN A 22 9.97 24.02 5.48
C GLN A 22 9.58 22.61 5.94
N ARG A 23 9.11 22.44 7.18
CA ARG A 23 8.75 21.12 7.73
C ARG A 23 7.63 20.45 6.96
N LEU A 24 6.56 21.18 6.66
CA LEU A 24 5.41 20.61 5.96
C LEU A 24 5.80 20.15 4.53
N PRO A 25 6.47 20.96 3.68
CA PRO A 25 6.99 20.49 2.39
C PRO A 25 7.96 19.30 2.50
N ALA A 26 8.88 19.33 3.47
CA ALA A 26 9.86 18.25 3.65
C ALA A 26 9.17 16.92 4.02
N ILE A 27 8.18 16.96 4.92
CA ILE A 27 7.40 15.77 5.28
C ILE A 27 6.59 15.27 4.09
N LYS A 28 5.96 16.17 3.30
CA LYS A 28 5.23 15.76 2.09
C LYS A 28 6.13 15.01 1.12
N ALA A 29 7.32 15.56 0.84
CA ALA A 29 8.29 14.90 -0.03
C ALA A 29 8.76 13.55 0.54
N ALA A 30 9.01 13.48 1.86
CA ALA A 30 9.38 12.23 2.51
C ALA A 30 8.26 11.18 2.43
N ILE A 31 7.01 11.58 2.67
CA ILE A 31 5.84 10.70 2.49
C ILE A 31 5.80 10.22 1.04
N MET A 32 6.00 11.09 0.05
CA MET A 32 6.07 10.73 -1.39
C MET A 32 7.09 9.63 -1.71
N LEU A 33 8.17 9.51 -0.95
CA LEU A 33 9.19 8.48 -1.14
C LEU A 33 8.86 7.14 -0.47
N LEU A 34 7.83 7.07 0.37
CA LEU A 34 7.39 5.82 0.98
C LEU A 34 6.72 4.91 -0.08
N PRO A 35 6.84 3.57 0.06
CA PRO A 35 5.96 2.64 -0.65
C PRO A 35 4.49 2.99 -0.42
N ASP A 36 3.65 2.73 -1.40
CA ASP A 36 2.24 3.12 -1.35
C ASP A 36 1.49 2.44 -0.21
N GLU A 37 1.83 1.20 0.13
CA GLU A 37 1.23 0.52 1.28
C GLU A 37 1.55 1.26 2.59
N ASN A 38 2.81 1.70 2.74
CA ASN A 38 3.23 2.46 3.92
C ASN A 38 2.58 3.85 3.96
N ARG A 39 2.42 4.48 2.80
CA ARG A 39 1.75 5.77 2.65
C ARG A 39 0.28 5.68 3.06
N GLU A 40 -0.44 4.68 2.55
CA GLU A 40 -1.86 4.45 2.87
C GLU A 40 -2.06 4.17 4.35
N VAL A 41 -1.23 3.30 4.95
CA VAL A 41 -1.27 2.99 6.39
C VAL A 41 -0.97 4.24 7.23
N LEU A 42 0.06 5.01 6.86
CA LEU A 42 0.40 6.24 7.55
C LEU A 42 -0.73 7.27 7.47
N GLN A 43 -1.38 7.40 6.32
CA GLN A 43 -2.54 8.28 6.15
C GLN A 43 -3.69 7.87 7.07
N THR A 44 -4.09 6.61 7.05
CA THR A 44 -5.16 6.09 7.91
C THR A 44 -4.86 6.34 9.39
N LEU A 45 -3.63 6.04 9.83
CA LEU A 45 -3.19 6.29 11.19
C LEU A 45 -3.26 7.78 11.57
N LEU A 46 -2.71 8.66 10.74
CA LEU A 46 -2.67 10.10 11.04
C LEU A 46 -4.05 10.75 11.02
N TYR A 47 -4.96 10.31 10.16
CA TYR A 47 -6.35 10.76 10.16
C TYR A 47 -7.08 10.31 11.43
N PHE A 48 -6.95 9.03 11.80
CA PHE A 48 -7.52 8.52 13.06
C PHE A 48 -7.02 9.30 14.27
N LEU A 49 -5.69 9.52 14.36
CA LEU A 49 -5.11 10.30 15.47
C LEU A 49 -5.59 11.76 15.43
N SER A 50 -5.80 12.35 14.25
CA SER A 50 -6.37 13.69 14.13
C SER A 50 -7.79 13.76 14.68
N ASP A 51 -8.63 12.77 14.38
CA ASP A 51 -10.00 12.69 14.90
C ASP A 51 -10.00 12.51 16.43
N VAL A 52 -9.09 11.70 16.98
CA VAL A 52 -8.89 11.60 18.44
C VAL A 52 -8.51 12.97 19.03
N THR A 53 -7.61 13.73 18.39
CA THR A 53 -7.26 15.08 18.87
C THR A 53 -8.37 16.10 18.69
N ALA A 54 -9.28 15.91 17.73
CA ALA A 54 -10.44 16.78 17.57
C ALA A 54 -11.41 16.66 18.76
N ALA A 55 -11.44 15.48 19.40
CA ALA A 55 -12.18 15.20 20.64
C ALA A 55 -11.41 15.59 21.93
N VAL A 56 -10.41 16.49 21.85
CA VAL A 56 -9.59 16.93 23.00
C VAL A 56 -10.41 17.43 24.19
N LYS A 57 -11.60 18.00 23.96
CA LYS A 57 -12.50 18.46 25.04
C LYS A 57 -12.98 17.32 25.94
N GLU A 58 -13.05 16.10 25.42
CA GLU A 58 -13.53 14.91 26.14
C GLU A 58 -12.37 14.05 26.61
N ASN A 59 -11.35 13.83 25.77
CA ASN A 59 -10.26 12.90 26.06
C ASN A 59 -8.96 13.55 26.53
N GLN A 60 -8.83 14.89 26.46
CA GLN A 60 -7.63 15.65 26.84
C GLN A 60 -6.35 15.26 26.08
N MET A 61 -6.46 14.51 24.97
CA MET A 61 -5.35 14.07 24.16
C MET A 61 -4.99 15.13 23.13
N THR A 62 -3.83 15.77 23.31
CA THR A 62 -3.24 16.65 22.31
C THR A 62 -2.40 15.86 21.31
N PRO A 63 -2.08 16.41 20.12
CA PRO A 63 -1.15 15.79 19.18
C PRO A 63 0.19 15.42 19.84
N THR A 64 0.69 16.25 20.75
CA THR A 64 1.91 15.98 21.51
C THR A 64 1.74 14.82 22.48
N ASN A 65 0.63 14.74 23.22
CA ASN A 65 0.36 13.64 24.15
C ASN A 65 0.34 12.28 23.41
N LEU A 66 -0.35 12.22 22.28
CA LEU A 66 -0.37 11.02 21.44
C LEU A 66 1.02 10.70 20.88
N ALA A 67 1.74 11.71 20.39
CA ALA A 67 3.05 11.51 19.80
C ALA A 67 4.08 10.99 20.80
N VAL A 68 4.07 11.48 22.05
CA VAL A 68 4.98 11.00 23.12
C VAL A 68 4.81 9.50 23.35
N CYS A 69 3.58 8.99 23.28
CA CYS A 69 3.29 7.57 23.49
C CYS A 69 3.57 6.71 22.26
N LEU A 70 3.33 7.23 21.05
CA LEU A 70 3.34 6.43 19.82
C LEU A 70 4.67 6.50 19.05
N ALA A 71 5.39 7.62 19.10
CA ALA A 71 6.65 7.80 18.36
C ALA A 71 7.69 6.72 18.67
N PRO A 72 7.89 6.26 19.93
CA PRO A 72 8.88 5.23 20.23
C PRO A 72 8.61 3.90 19.52
N SER A 73 7.34 3.52 19.39
CA SER A 73 6.91 2.28 18.74
C SER A 73 6.91 2.42 17.22
N LEU A 74 6.41 3.54 16.68
CA LEU A 74 6.31 3.76 15.25
C LEU A 74 7.69 3.89 14.57
N PHE A 75 8.64 4.55 15.24
CA PHE A 75 9.98 4.78 14.70
C PHE A 75 11.04 3.84 15.28
N HIS A 76 10.64 2.79 16.02
CA HIS A 76 11.56 1.76 16.51
C HIS A 76 12.78 2.30 17.28
N LEU A 77 12.61 3.43 17.98
CA LEU A 77 13.71 4.20 18.59
C LEU A 77 14.40 3.44 19.74
N ASN A 78 13.76 2.38 20.25
CA ASN A 78 14.25 1.56 21.36
C ASN A 78 14.77 0.17 20.94
N THR A 79 14.61 -0.26 19.68
CA THR A 79 14.93 -1.64 19.25
C THR A 79 16.28 -1.80 18.56
N LEU A 80 16.84 -0.72 18.00
CA LEU A 80 18.11 -0.78 17.24
C LEU A 80 19.34 -1.20 18.06
N LYS A 81 19.28 -1.18 19.40
CA LYS A 81 20.37 -1.70 20.24
C LYS A 81 20.32 -3.22 20.46
N ARG A 82 19.22 -3.91 20.09
CA ARG A 82 19.01 -5.32 20.46
C ARG A 82 19.31 -6.31 19.33
N GLU A 83 19.17 -5.93 18.05
CA GLU A 83 19.36 -6.90 16.94
C GLU A 83 20.80 -7.02 16.42
N ASN A 84 21.67 -6.02 16.64
CA ASN A 84 23.07 -6.08 16.19
C ASN A 84 24.04 -6.71 17.21
N SER A 85 23.55 -7.28 18.31
CA SER A 85 24.39 -8.04 19.26
C SER A 85 24.14 -9.54 19.11
N SER A 86 25.06 -10.22 18.42
CA SER A 86 25.23 -11.67 18.42
C SER A 86 25.11 -12.26 19.84
N PRO A 87 24.44 -13.41 20.05
CA PRO A 87 24.12 -13.97 21.38
C PRO A 87 25.33 -14.65 22.06
N ARG A 88 26.56 -14.19 21.80
CA ARG A 88 27.77 -14.79 22.36
C ARG A 88 28.80 -13.74 22.80
N VAL A 89 28.52 -12.95 23.84
CA VAL A 89 29.55 -12.57 24.83
C VAL A 89 28.88 -12.34 26.18
N MET A 90 29.43 -13.01 27.18
CA MET A 90 29.08 -13.00 28.61
C MET A 90 29.01 -11.59 29.23
N GLN A 91 28.04 -11.43 30.13
CA GLN A 91 28.08 -10.64 31.36
C GLN A 91 29.09 -9.48 31.42
N ARG A 92 28.60 -8.25 31.24
CA ARG A 92 29.01 -7.12 32.10
C ARG A 92 27.79 -6.25 32.39
N LYS A 93 27.35 -6.34 33.66
CA LYS A 93 26.52 -5.39 34.41
C LYS A 93 25.78 -4.35 33.55
N GLN A 94 24.51 -4.63 33.25
CA GLN A 94 23.55 -3.60 32.87
C GLN A 94 23.42 -2.63 34.05
N SER A 95 24.18 -1.54 34.02
CA SER A 95 23.79 -0.34 34.72
C SER A 95 22.51 0.18 34.07
N LEU A 96 21.52 0.53 34.90
CA LEU A 96 20.48 1.48 34.54
C LEU A 96 21.16 2.81 34.17
N GLY A 97 21.69 2.90 32.95
CA GLY A 97 22.42 4.04 32.44
C GLY A 97 21.50 4.88 31.57
N LYS A 98 21.37 6.16 31.91
CA LYS A 98 20.59 7.20 31.22
C LYS A 98 20.72 7.09 29.68
N PRO A 99 19.64 7.31 28.91
CA PRO A 99 19.74 7.39 27.44
C PRO A 99 20.83 8.41 27.06
N ASP A 100 21.62 8.08 26.03
CA ASP A 100 22.64 9.00 25.51
C ASP A 100 21.96 10.30 25.06
N GLN A 101 22.61 11.45 25.20
CA GLN A 101 22.01 12.75 24.86
C GLN A 101 21.54 12.78 23.40
N LYS A 102 22.24 12.05 22.54
CA LYS A 102 21.86 11.82 21.15
C LYS A 102 20.54 11.05 21.03
N ASP A 103 20.41 9.92 21.74
CA ASP A 103 19.18 9.11 21.74
C ASP A 103 17.98 9.94 22.26
N LEU A 104 18.19 10.76 23.28
CA LEU A 104 17.15 11.64 23.82
C LEU A 104 16.71 12.69 22.80
N ASN A 105 17.66 13.28 22.09
CA ASN A 105 17.39 14.26 21.03
C ASN A 105 16.65 13.61 19.84
N GLU A 106 17.02 12.39 19.45
CA GLU A 106 16.31 11.61 18.42
C GLU A 106 14.86 11.33 18.82
N ASN A 107 14.62 10.92 20.07
CA ASN A 107 13.27 10.70 20.60
C ASN A 107 12.43 11.98 20.61
N LEU A 108 13.04 13.10 21.01
CA LEU A 108 12.36 14.40 21.02
C LEU A 108 12.00 14.84 19.59
N ALA A 109 12.92 14.69 18.64
CA ALA A 109 12.70 15.04 17.24
C ALA A 109 11.59 14.18 16.61
N ALA A 110 11.58 12.87 16.86
CA ALA A 110 10.55 11.95 16.39
C ALA A 110 9.18 12.28 16.99
N THR A 111 9.13 12.59 18.28
CA THR A 111 7.90 13.02 18.97
C THR A 111 7.36 14.31 18.39
N GLN A 112 8.21 15.33 18.21
CA GLN A 112 7.81 16.61 17.63
C GLN A 112 7.35 16.44 16.18
N GLY A 113 8.03 15.58 15.42
CA GLY A 113 7.68 15.28 14.05
C GLY A 113 6.32 14.61 13.92
N LEU A 114 6.07 13.57 14.72
CA LEU A 114 4.76 12.92 14.75
C LEU A 114 3.64 13.85 15.22
N ALA A 115 3.88 14.67 16.24
CA ALA A 115 2.90 15.65 16.70
C ALA A 115 2.53 16.64 15.58
N HIS A 116 3.53 17.11 14.82
CA HIS A 116 3.30 17.98 13.68
C HIS A 116 2.55 17.26 12.54
N MET A 117 2.90 15.99 12.26
CA MET A 117 2.19 15.18 11.28
C MET A 117 0.72 14.96 11.63
N ILE A 118 0.40 14.71 12.91
CA ILE A 118 -0.99 14.57 13.38
C ILE A 118 -1.75 15.88 13.22
N ALA A 119 -1.15 17.01 13.62
CA ALA A 119 -1.78 18.33 13.55
C ALA A 119 -2.05 18.79 12.10
N GLU A 120 -1.15 18.47 11.17
CA GLU A 120 -1.19 18.93 9.78
C GLU A 120 -1.55 17.81 8.78
N CYS A 121 -2.09 16.67 9.25
CA CYS A 121 -2.33 15.49 8.41
C CYS A 121 -3.18 15.78 7.18
N LYS A 122 -4.25 16.57 7.32
CA LYS A 122 -5.11 16.98 6.20
C LYS A 122 -4.34 17.73 5.13
N LYS A 123 -3.39 18.58 5.52
CA LYS A 123 -2.53 19.31 4.57
C LYS A 123 -1.47 18.39 3.97
N LEU A 124 -0.93 17.44 4.73
CA LEU A 124 0.10 16.51 4.27
C LEU A 124 -0.35 15.66 3.06
N PHE A 125 -1.58 15.14 3.11
CA PHE A 125 -2.13 14.28 2.06
C PHE A 125 -2.95 15.04 1.02
N GLN A 126 -3.02 16.37 1.09
CA GLN A 126 -3.53 17.17 -0.02
C GLN A 126 -2.51 17.19 -1.15
N VAL A 127 -2.97 16.82 -2.35
CA VAL A 127 -2.23 16.94 -3.60
C VAL A 127 -1.73 18.38 -3.72
N PRO A 128 -0.40 18.63 -3.72
CA PRO A 128 0.15 19.95 -3.93
C PRO A 128 -0.35 20.53 -5.25
N GLU A 129 -0.69 21.83 -5.24
CA GLU A 129 -1.18 22.53 -6.42
C GLU A 129 -0.17 22.50 -7.58
N GLU A 130 1.12 22.40 -7.27
CA GLU A 130 2.20 22.19 -8.24
C GLU A 130 2.09 20.83 -8.96
N MET A 131 1.74 19.75 -8.25
CA MET A 131 1.47 18.44 -8.84
C MET A 131 0.14 18.38 -9.60
N SER A 132 -0.80 19.28 -9.30
CA SER A 132 -2.02 19.42 -10.10
C SER A 132 -1.73 19.90 -11.53
N ARG A 133 -0.62 20.62 -11.75
CA ARG A 133 -0.13 20.99 -13.09
C ARG A 133 0.54 19.83 -13.82
N CYS A 134 1.05 18.84 -13.08
CA CYS A 134 1.50 17.56 -13.61
C CYS A 134 0.35 16.56 -13.84
N ARG A 135 -0.94 16.95 -13.72
CA ARG A 135 -2.08 16.08 -14.09
C ARG A 135 -2.03 15.57 -15.53
N ASN A 136 -1.23 16.21 -16.37
CA ASN A 136 -0.96 15.74 -17.71
C ASN A 136 -0.07 14.50 -17.74
N SER A 137 0.60 14.09 -16.65
CA SER A 137 1.51 12.95 -16.64
C SER A 137 0.83 11.64 -17.04
N TYR A 138 -0.42 11.37 -16.65
CA TYR A 138 -1.13 10.16 -17.10
C TYR A 138 -1.42 10.17 -18.60
N THR A 139 -1.67 11.37 -19.16
CA THR A 139 -1.94 11.55 -20.59
C THR A 139 -0.66 11.62 -21.42
N GLU A 140 0.42 12.18 -20.84
CA GLU A 140 1.78 12.28 -21.39
C GLU A 140 2.58 10.97 -21.24
N GLN A 141 2.21 10.10 -20.28
CA GLN A 141 2.73 8.74 -20.10
C GLN A 141 1.86 7.67 -20.78
N GLU A 142 0.85 8.07 -21.57
CA GLU A 142 -0.07 7.17 -22.28
C GLU A 142 -0.79 6.14 -21.40
N LEU A 143 -0.94 6.41 -20.10
CA LEU A 143 -1.64 5.56 -19.13
C LEU A 143 -3.17 5.70 -19.23
N LYS A 144 -3.70 5.77 -20.44
CA LYS A 144 -5.14 5.66 -20.68
C LYS A 144 -5.55 4.19 -20.60
N PRO A 145 -6.79 3.90 -20.18
CA PRO A 145 -7.34 2.56 -20.32
C PRO A 145 -7.18 2.11 -21.79
N LEU A 146 -6.53 0.97 -22.01
CA LEU A 146 -6.34 0.42 -23.34
C LEU A 146 -7.71 0.09 -23.94
N THR A 147 -7.90 0.43 -25.22
CA THR A 147 -9.09 0.01 -25.95
C THR A 147 -9.01 -1.48 -26.26
N LEU A 148 -10.13 -2.12 -26.59
CA LEU A 148 -10.14 -3.53 -26.99
C LEU A 148 -9.24 -3.79 -28.20
N GLU A 149 -9.15 -2.85 -29.14
CA GLU A 149 -8.25 -2.93 -30.30
C GLU A 149 -6.79 -2.81 -29.87
N ALA A 150 -6.49 -1.97 -28.87
CA ALA A 150 -5.14 -1.82 -28.35
C ALA A 150 -4.68 -3.05 -27.56
N LEU A 151 -5.59 -3.73 -26.85
CA LEU A 151 -5.30 -5.00 -26.17
C LEU A 151 -4.86 -6.09 -27.16
N GLY A 152 -5.51 -6.17 -28.32
CA GLY A 152 -5.12 -7.10 -29.38
C GLY A 152 -3.69 -6.89 -29.88
N ARG A 153 -3.25 -5.63 -29.96
CA ARG A 153 -1.90 -5.25 -30.44
C ARG A 153 -0.78 -5.44 -29.41
N LEU A 154 -1.09 -5.79 -28.15
CA LEU A 154 -0.08 -6.08 -27.13
C LEU A 154 0.68 -7.37 -27.40
N CYS A 155 0.00 -8.32 -28.03
CA CYS A 155 0.64 -9.47 -28.66
C CYS A 155 1.22 -8.93 -29.97
N ASN A 156 2.51 -9.11 -30.24
CA ASN A 156 3.26 -8.55 -31.39
C ASN A 156 2.77 -9.00 -32.80
N ASP A 157 1.47 -9.15 -32.99
CA ASP A 157 0.75 -9.51 -34.20
C ASP A 157 -0.30 -8.42 -34.49
N GLU A 158 -0.09 -7.69 -35.58
CA GLU A 158 -0.96 -6.59 -36.04
C GLU A 158 -2.41 -7.02 -36.33
N SER A 159 -2.67 -8.34 -36.39
CA SER A 159 -4.00 -8.92 -36.64
C SER A 159 -4.69 -9.53 -35.41
N ALA A 160 -4.03 -9.54 -34.25
CA ALA A 160 -4.57 -10.15 -33.05
C ALA A 160 -5.76 -9.34 -32.48
N SER A 161 -6.88 -10.02 -32.23
CA SER A 161 -8.05 -9.47 -31.56
C SER A 161 -7.88 -9.52 -30.04
N TYR A 162 -8.72 -8.81 -29.28
CA TYR A 162 -8.76 -8.92 -27.82
C TYR A 162 -8.98 -10.38 -27.34
N GLN A 163 -9.62 -11.23 -28.15
CA GLN A 163 -9.84 -12.64 -27.86
C GLN A 163 -8.53 -13.43 -27.82
N HIS A 164 -7.58 -13.11 -28.72
CA HIS A 164 -6.25 -13.72 -28.68
C HIS A 164 -5.51 -13.33 -27.40
N PHE A 165 -5.58 -12.06 -27.00
CA PHE A 165 -5.01 -11.59 -25.74
C PHE A 165 -5.61 -12.31 -24.53
N LEU A 166 -6.93 -12.51 -24.49
CA LEU A 166 -7.58 -13.28 -23.43
C LEU A 166 -7.12 -14.74 -23.43
N GLN A 167 -7.00 -15.36 -24.61
CA GLN A 167 -6.50 -16.74 -24.72
C GLN A 167 -5.05 -16.86 -24.22
N ASP A 168 -4.18 -15.91 -24.56
CA ASP A 168 -2.79 -15.88 -24.08
C ASP A 168 -2.71 -15.75 -22.56
N CYS A 169 -3.61 -14.96 -21.96
CA CYS A 169 -3.74 -14.83 -20.51
C CYS A 169 -4.17 -16.17 -19.86
N VAL A 170 -5.16 -16.85 -20.43
CA VAL A 170 -5.61 -18.17 -19.98
C VAL A 170 -4.51 -19.22 -20.13
N ASP A 171 -3.81 -19.25 -21.27
CA ASP A 171 -2.71 -20.19 -21.53
C ASP A 171 -1.53 -19.93 -20.58
N SER A 172 -1.25 -18.67 -20.27
CA SER A 172 -0.24 -18.28 -19.28
C SER A 172 -0.60 -18.77 -17.88
N LEU A 173 -1.87 -18.65 -17.47
CA LEU A 173 -2.37 -19.20 -16.20
C LEU A 173 -2.23 -20.73 -16.16
N PHE A 174 -2.61 -21.44 -17.23
CA PHE A 174 -2.43 -22.90 -17.31
C PHE A 174 -0.98 -23.32 -17.25
N LYS A 175 -0.09 -22.59 -17.92
CA LYS A 175 1.36 -22.84 -17.87
C LYS A 175 1.88 -22.65 -16.45
N GLU A 176 1.46 -21.59 -15.76
CA GLU A 176 1.87 -21.32 -14.39
C GLU A 176 1.41 -22.39 -13.39
N VAL A 177 0.18 -22.91 -13.55
CA VAL A 177 -0.32 -24.02 -12.73
C VAL A 177 0.47 -25.31 -12.96
N LYS A 178 0.94 -25.56 -14.20
CA LYS A 178 1.74 -26.75 -14.55
C LYS A 178 3.19 -26.64 -14.05
N GLU A 179 3.82 -25.48 -14.13
CA GLU A 179 5.23 -25.24 -13.80
C GLU A 179 5.51 -25.09 -12.29
N LYS A 180 4.84 -25.88 -11.43
CA LYS A 180 4.87 -25.76 -9.97
C LYS A 180 6.26 -25.34 -9.43
N PHE A 181 6.27 -24.23 -8.66
CA PHE A 181 7.38 -23.67 -7.85
C PHE A 181 8.38 -22.67 -8.45
N LYS A 182 8.34 -22.30 -9.74
CA LYS A 182 9.30 -21.28 -10.22
C LYS A 182 8.96 -19.85 -9.73
N GLY A 183 9.63 -19.43 -8.66
CA GLY A 183 9.67 -18.03 -8.19
C GLY A 183 8.57 -17.61 -7.21
N TRP A 184 7.69 -18.54 -6.79
CA TRP A 184 6.67 -18.30 -5.78
C TRP A 184 7.27 -18.45 -4.37
N VAL A 185 7.08 -17.43 -3.53
CA VAL A 185 7.49 -17.39 -2.13
C VAL A 185 6.25 -17.50 -1.27
N SER A 186 6.18 -18.52 -0.41
CA SER A 186 5.08 -18.69 0.54
C SER A 186 5.05 -17.54 1.56
N TYR A 187 3.84 -17.08 1.87
CA TYR A 187 3.59 -16.03 2.85
C TYR A 187 2.67 -16.57 3.94
N SER A 188 3.07 -16.44 5.20
CA SER A 188 2.27 -16.91 6.33
C SER A 188 1.04 -16.03 6.52
N THR A 189 -0.13 -16.65 6.68
CA THR A 189 -1.38 -15.98 6.99
C THR A 189 -2.09 -16.71 8.14
N SER A 190 -2.89 -15.99 8.93
CA SER A 190 -3.77 -16.55 9.96
C SER A 190 -5.06 -17.15 9.38
N GLU A 191 -5.37 -16.83 8.13
CA GLU A 191 -6.57 -17.30 7.44
C GLU A 191 -6.46 -18.76 6.99
N GLN A 192 -7.60 -19.38 6.72
CA GLN A 192 -7.67 -20.74 6.13
C GLN A 192 -7.34 -20.72 4.62
N ALA A 193 -6.24 -20.09 4.25
CA ALA A 193 -5.78 -19.94 2.88
C ALA A 193 -4.27 -20.09 2.78
N GLU A 194 -3.78 -20.71 1.71
CA GLU A 194 -2.35 -20.70 1.39
C GLU A 194 -2.04 -19.46 0.56
N LEU A 195 -1.20 -18.57 1.09
CA LEU A 195 -0.77 -17.36 0.39
C LEU A 195 0.65 -17.48 -0.14
N SER A 196 0.87 -17.00 -1.36
CA SER A 196 2.20 -16.93 -1.96
C SER A 196 2.31 -15.71 -2.87
N TYR A 197 3.52 -15.18 -3.04
CA TYR A 197 3.78 -14.07 -3.97
C TYR A 197 4.99 -14.36 -4.86
N LYS A 198 5.03 -13.67 -5.99
CA LYS A 198 6.13 -13.73 -6.96
C LYS A 198 6.52 -12.31 -7.36
N LYS A 199 7.82 -12.04 -7.40
CA LYS A 199 8.34 -10.78 -7.92
C LYS A 199 8.32 -10.85 -9.45
N VAL A 200 7.69 -9.88 -10.08
CA VAL A 200 7.70 -9.73 -11.55
C VAL A 200 8.89 -8.83 -11.89
N SER A 201 9.75 -9.26 -12.82
CA SER A 201 10.96 -8.51 -13.18
C SER A 201 10.67 -7.34 -14.12
N GLU A 202 9.56 -7.40 -14.85
CA GLU A 202 9.14 -6.41 -15.84
C GLU A 202 7.97 -5.58 -15.32
N GLY A 203 8.11 -4.26 -15.36
CA GLY A 203 7.03 -3.33 -15.04
C GLY A 203 7.13 -2.65 -13.66
N PRO A 204 6.02 -2.04 -13.20
CA PRO A 204 5.96 -1.42 -11.88
C PRO A 204 6.35 -2.41 -10.78
N PRO A 205 6.81 -1.94 -9.61
CA PRO A 205 7.29 -2.79 -8.51
C PRO A 205 6.15 -3.52 -7.77
N LEU A 206 5.18 -4.06 -8.51
CA LEU A 206 4.07 -4.84 -8.00
C LEU A 206 4.47 -6.32 -7.86
N ARG A 207 3.90 -6.95 -6.84
CA ARG A 207 4.03 -8.39 -6.63
C ARG A 207 2.81 -9.07 -7.20
N LEU A 208 3.02 -10.19 -7.88
CA LEU A 208 1.94 -11.09 -8.22
C LEU A 208 1.61 -11.94 -7.01
N TRP A 209 0.34 -11.98 -6.61
CA TRP A 209 -0.14 -12.74 -5.45
C TRP A 209 -1.01 -13.91 -5.90
N ARG A 210 -0.93 -15.00 -5.15
CA ARG A 210 -1.76 -16.18 -5.31
C ARG A 210 -2.24 -16.65 -3.95
N ALA A 211 -3.56 -16.78 -3.82
CA ALA A 211 -4.24 -17.38 -2.69
C ALA A 211 -4.92 -18.68 -3.13
N THR A 212 -4.74 -19.75 -2.36
CA THR A 212 -5.40 -21.04 -2.59
C THR A 212 -6.26 -21.40 -1.39
N ILE A 213 -7.51 -21.79 -1.64
CA ILE A 213 -8.45 -22.27 -0.63
C ILE A 213 -9.15 -23.54 -1.13
N GLU A 214 -9.49 -24.43 -0.20
CA GLU A 214 -10.33 -25.59 -0.50
C GLU A 214 -11.80 -25.24 -0.22
N VAL A 215 -12.65 -25.45 -1.21
CA VAL A 215 -14.10 -25.16 -1.11
C VAL A 215 -14.88 -26.43 -1.42
N PRO A 216 -15.79 -26.89 -0.53
CA PRO A 216 -16.56 -28.11 -0.73
C PRO A 216 -17.76 -27.87 -1.66
N ALA A 217 -17.50 -27.48 -2.91
CA ALA A 217 -18.51 -27.20 -3.94
C ALA A 217 -17.99 -27.60 -5.33
N MET A 218 -18.89 -27.73 -6.30
CA MET A 218 -18.50 -28.05 -7.67
C MET A 218 -17.87 -26.83 -8.37
N PRO A 219 -16.90 -27.01 -9.29
CA PRO A 219 -16.23 -25.90 -9.97
C PRO A 219 -17.20 -24.93 -10.67
N GLU A 220 -18.27 -25.44 -11.28
CA GLU A 220 -19.28 -24.63 -11.96
C GLU A 220 -20.07 -23.74 -10.98
N GLU A 221 -20.35 -24.25 -9.79
CA GLU A 221 -21.02 -23.51 -8.72
C GLU A 221 -20.12 -22.39 -8.18
N ILE A 222 -18.83 -22.68 -8.01
CA ILE A 222 -17.83 -21.70 -7.59
C ILE A 222 -17.70 -20.60 -8.65
N LEU A 223 -17.58 -20.98 -9.93
CA LEU A 223 -17.47 -20.01 -11.03
C LEU A 223 -18.70 -19.11 -11.11
N LYS A 224 -19.90 -19.69 -10.97
CA LYS A 224 -21.15 -18.92 -10.90
C LYS A 224 -21.14 -17.96 -9.71
N ARG A 225 -20.76 -18.42 -8.52
CA ARG A 225 -20.66 -17.61 -7.29
C ARG A 225 -19.72 -16.41 -7.48
N LEU A 226 -18.56 -16.63 -8.10
CA LEU A 226 -17.57 -15.59 -8.35
C LEU A 226 -18.03 -14.56 -9.39
N LEU A 227 -18.60 -15.01 -10.51
CA LEU A 227 -18.93 -14.12 -11.63
C LEU A 227 -20.27 -13.39 -11.48
N LYS A 228 -21.29 -14.09 -10.94
CA LYS A 228 -22.68 -13.61 -10.97
C LYS A 228 -23.23 -13.23 -9.59
N GLU A 229 -22.59 -13.67 -8.51
CA GLU A 229 -23.10 -13.50 -7.15
C GLU A 229 -22.08 -12.79 -6.23
N GLN A 230 -21.35 -11.79 -6.76
CA GLN A 230 -20.33 -11.02 -6.01
C GLN A 230 -20.85 -10.44 -4.69
N HIS A 231 -22.09 -9.93 -4.70
CA HIS A 231 -22.77 -9.39 -3.51
C HIS A 231 -22.93 -10.38 -2.34
N LEU A 232 -22.75 -11.69 -2.57
CA LEU A 232 -22.84 -12.69 -1.51
C LEU A 232 -21.53 -12.89 -0.73
N TRP A 233 -20.39 -12.49 -1.31
CA TRP A 233 -19.08 -12.76 -0.72
C TRP A 233 -18.19 -11.52 -0.58
N ASP A 234 -18.46 -10.46 -1.33
CA ASP A 234 -17.76 -9.19 -1.24
C ASP A 234 -18.53 -8.22 -0.35
N VAL A 235 -18.08 -8.09 0.91
CA VAL A 235 -18.71 -7.23 1.93
C VAL A 235 -18.53 -5.75 1.62
N ASP A 236 -17.48 -5.40 0.88
CA ASP A 236 -17.16 -4.02 0.52
C ASP A 236 -17.76 -3.61 -0.83
N LEU A 237 -18.51 -4.50 -1.50
CA LEU A 237 -19.18 -4.16 -2.76
C LEU A 237 -20.28 -3.12 -2.53
N LEU A 238 -20.14 -1.96 -3.18
CA LEU A 238 -21.12 -0.87 -3.12
C LEU A 238 -22.13 -0.95 -4.26
N ASP A 239 -21.65 -1.18 -5.48
CA ASP A 239 -22.48 -1.28 -6.69
C ASP A 239 -21.79 -2.16 -7.73
N SER A 240 -22.57 -2.80 -8.60
CA SER A 240 -22.02 -3.51 -9.75
C SER A 240 -23.00 -3.68 -10.90
N LYS A 241 -22.46 -3.73 -12.12
CA LYS A 241 -23.25 -3.91 -13.34
C LYS A 241 -22.41 -4.47 -14.49
N VAL A 242 -23.06 -5.22 -15.37
CA VAL A 242 -22.51 -5.53 -16.69
C VAL A 242 -22.70 -4.32 -17.59
N ILE A 243 -21.61 -3.76 -18.10
CA ILE A 243 -21.64 -2.63 -19.04
C ILE A 243 -22.00 -3.13 -20.43
N GLU A 244 -21.34 -4.20 -20.87
CA GLU A 244 -21.46 -4.72 -22.23
C GLU A 244 -21.22 -6.23 -22.25
N ILE A 245 -22.01 -6.96 -23.03
CA ILE A 245 -21.82 -8.39 -23.28
C ILE A 245 -21.19 -8.52 -24.66
N LEU A 246 -19.96 -9.03 -24.73
CA LEU A 246 -19.22 -9.14 -25.99
C LEU A 246 -19.56 -10.45 -26.72
N ASP A 247 -19.67 -11.55 -25.97
CA ASP A 247 -20.09 -12.86 -26.49
C ASP A 247 -20.70 -13.75 -25.39
N SER A 248 -20.83 -15.05 -25.62
CA SER A 248 -21.41 -16.00 -24.66
C SER A 248 -20.55 -16.26 -23.41
N GLN A 249 -19.26 -15.90 -23.43
CA GLN A 249 -18.28 -16.18 -22.39
C GLN A 249 -17.47 -14.96 -21.94
N THR A 250 -17.67 -13.79 -22.55
CA THR A 250 -16.91 -12.57 -22.25
C THR A 250 -17.82 -11.36 -22.10
N GLU A 251 -17.61 -10.59 -21.03
CA GLU A 251 -18.37 -9.37 -20.72
C GLU A 251 -17.46 -8.27 -20.13
N ILE A 252 -17.85 -7.02 -20.32
CA ILE A 252 -17.26 -5.87 -19.63
C ILE A 252 -18.08 -5.61 -18.38
N TYR A 253 -17.45 -5.70 -17.22
CA TYR A 253 -18.10 -5.57 -15.92
C TYR A 253 -17.51 -4.41 -15.13
N GLN A 254 -18.39 -3.62 -14.52
CA GLN A 254 -18.03 -2.54 -13.62
C GLN A 254 -18.50 -2.86 -12.21
N TYR A 255 -17.63 -2.60 -11.24
CA TYR A 255 -17.99 -2.67 -9.84
C TYR A 255 -17.25 -1.61 -9.03
N VAL A 256 -17.93 -1.12 -7.99
CA VAL A 256 -17.39 -0.14 -7.06
C VAL A 256 -17.21 -0.81 -5.71
N GLN A 257 -15.99 -0.79 -5.19
CA GLN A 257 -15.65 -1.30 -3.86
C GLN A 257 -15.37 -0.16 -2.90
N ASN A 258 -15.89 -0.29 -1.69
CA ASN A 258 -15.50 0.54 -0.58
C ASN A 258 -14.02 0.32 -0.25
N SER A 259 -13.41 1.28 0.44
CA SER A 259 -12.06 1.13 0.96
C SER A 259 -12.05 1.49 2.44
N MET A 260 -11.07 0.97 3.18
CA MET A 260 -10.92 1.34 4.58
C MET A 260 -10.76 2.86 4.68
N ALA A 261 -11.60 3.51 5.50
CA ALA A 261 -11.51 4.95 5.73
C ALA A 261 -10.07 5.36 6.12
N PRO A 262 -9.55 6.50 5.64
CA PRO A 262 -10.24 7.57 4.90
C PRO A 262 -10.16 7.42 3.37
N HIS A 263 -9.76 6.26 2.85
CA HIS A 263 -9.54 6.09 1.42
C HIS A 263 -10.85 6.12 0.63
N PRO A 264 -10.88 6.77 -0.55
CA PRO A 264 -12.07 6.80 -1.37
C PRO A 264 -12.41 5.40 -1.89
N ALA A 265 -13.69 5.18 -2.16
CA ALA A 265 -14.13 3.99 -2.90
C ALA A 265 -13.40 3.90 -4.25
N ARG A 266 -13.14 2.67 -4.69
CA ARG A 266 -12.44 2.37 -5.94
C ARG A 266 -13.43 1.85 -6.97
N ASP A 267 -13.37 2.43 -8.16
CA ASP A 267 -14.20 2.05 -9.31
C ASP A 267 -13.36 1.20 -10.27
N TYR A 268 -13.84 0.02 -10.59
CA TYR A 268 -13.16 -0.97 -11.42
C TYR A 268 -13.97 -1.24 -12.67
N VAL A 269 -13.31 -1.18 -13.84
CA VAL A 269 -13.86 -1.64 -15.12
C VAL A 269 -12.96 -2.74 -15.63
N VAL A 270 -13.50 -3.95 -15.74
CA VAL A 270 -12.74 -5.15 -16.09
C VAL A 270 -13.34 -5.85 -17.30
N LEU A 271 -12.47 -6.33 -18.18
CA LEU A 271 -12.79 -7.34 -19.19
C LEU A 271 -12.64 -8.71 -18.53
N ARG A 272 -13.71 -9.51 -18.51
CA ARG A 272 -13.73 -10.80 -17.83
C ARG A 272 -14.49 -11.87 -18.59
#